data_AF-A0A5I9S3N2-F1
#
_entry.id   AF-A0A5I9S3N2-F1
#
_cell.length_a   1.000
_cell.length_b   1.000
_cell.length_c   1.000
_cell.angle_alpha   90.00
_cell.angle_beta   90.00
_cell.angle_gamma   90.00
#
_symmetry.space_group_name_H-M   'P 1'
#
loop_
_entity.id
_entity.type
_entity.pdbx_description
1 polymer ?
#
loop_
_entity_poly.entity_id
_entity_poly.type
_entity_poly.pdbx_seq_one_letter_code
_entity_poly.pdbx_strand_id
1 'polypeptide(L)'
;MNIDKQALREVATVATQGGWYIDYDFDVCHESGAFLAETHGDNLAQNAKFIAAANPATILALLDELEHYKSREERVTKLVLDNSASWDALYKKLEAAEKHIAELEARKVNLSKLNVGEVMHMSGFSRDYAEGWCAGNDNAIHEIRTAGIKVKES
;
A
#
# COMPACT_ATOMS: atom_id res chain seq x y z
N MET A 1 32.37 -0.43 -12.44
CA MET A 1 33.26 0.09 -11.39
C MET A 1 32.43 0.27 -10.13
N ASN A 2 32.82 -0.32 -9.00
CA ASN A 2 32.14 -0.13 -7.73
C ASN A 2 32.95 0.87 -6.91
N ILE A 3 32.37 2.01 -6.53
CA ILE A 3 33.04 3.02 -5.73
C ILE A 3 32.91 2.63 -4.27
N ASP A 4 34.03 2.50 -3.56
CA ASP A 4 34.03 2.37 -2.11
C ASP A 4 33.68 3.71 -1.47
N LYS A 5 32.39 3.90 -1.18
CA LYS A 5 31.86 5.13 -0.59
C LYS A 5 32.36 5.36 0.83
N GLN A 6 32.63 4.29 1.58
CA GLN A 6 33.10 4.40 2.96
C GLN A 6 34.55 4.87 2.98
N ALA A 7 35.41 4.25 2.16
CA ALA A 7 36.78 4.72 1.98
C ALA A 7 36.82 6.16 1.47
N LEU A 8 35.93 6.54 0.53
CA LEU A 8 35.83 7.90 0.02
C LEU A 8 35.41 8.90 1.12
N ARG A 9 34.46 8.52 1.98
CA ARG A 9 34.03 9.33 3.13
C ARG A 9 35.17 9.54 4.12
N GLU A 10 35.95 8.50 4.39
CA GLU A 10 37.08 8.56 5.32
C GLU A 10 38.16 9.53 4.83
N VAL A 11 38.58 9.42 3.55
CA VAL A 11 39.58 10.35 2.99
C VAL A 11 39.04 11.78 2.91
N ALA A 12 37.75 11.97 2.58
CA ALA A 12 37.13 13.30 2.57
C ALA A 12 37.05 13.89 3.98
N THR A 13 36.76 13.10 5.01
CA THR A 13 36.69 13.60 6.40
C THR A 13 38.06 14.06 6.93
N VAL A 14 39.13 13.40 6.49
CA VAL A 14 40.50 13.71 6.92
C VAL A 14 41.14 14.86 6.12
N ALA A 15 40.70 15.08 4.88
CA ALA A 15 41.20 16.16 4.03
C ALA A 15 40.90 17.56 4.60
N THR A 16 41.56 18.59 4.05
CA THR A 16 41.37 19.98 4.48
C THR A 16 39.92 20.42 4.28
N GLN A 17 39.19 20.56 5.39
CA GLN A 17 37.79 21.01 5.39
C GLN A 17 37.71 22.51 5.07
N GLY A 18 36.60 22.93 4.47
CA GLY A 18 36.36 24.34 4.10
C GLY A 18 36.24 24.53 2.59
N GLY A 19 36.05 25.79 2.17
CA GLY A 19 35.98 26.16 0.77
C GLY A 19 37.33 26.02 0.07
N TRP A 20 37.32 25.43 -1.11
CA TRP A 20 38.50 25.37 -1.99
C TRP A 20 38.24 26.29 -3.19
N TYR A 21 39.24 27.07 -3.57
CA TYR A 21 39.18 28.00 -4.70
C TYR A 21 40.42 27.85 -5.58
N ILE A 22 40.45 28.60 -6.68
CA ILE A 22 41.56 28.60 -7.63
C ILE A 22 42.14 29.99 -7.66
N ASP A 23 43.46 30.10 -7.56
CA ASP A 23 44.16 31.37 -7.64
C ASP A 23 44.53 31.76 -9.10
N TYR A 24 45.37 32.79 -9.23
CA TYR A 24 45.79 33.33 -10.53
C TYR A 24 46.69 32.38 -11.33
N ASP A 25 47.42 31.49 -10.66
CA ASP A 25 48.33 30.53 -11.27
C ASP A 25 47.62 29.19 -11.56
N PHE A 26 46.31 29.14 -11.33
CA PHE A 26 45.45 27.97 -11.47
C PHE A 26 45.73 26.86 -10.44
N ASP A 27 46.28 27.24 -9.28
CA ASP A 27 46.48 26.32 -8.16
C ASP A 27 45.22 26.20 -7.32
N VAL A 28 45.00 24.99 -6.79
CA VAL A 28 43.92 24.72 -5.85
C VAL A 28 44.37 25.15 -4.46
N CYS A 29 43.66 26.13 -3.91
CA CYS A 29 43.94 26.73 -2.62
C CYS A 29 42.74 26.56 -1.67
N HIS A 30 43.04 26.40 -0.39
CA HIS A 30 42.04 26.47 0.68
C HIS A 30 41.67 27.93 0.97
N GLU A 31 40.45 28.21 1.44
CA GLU A 31 39.98 29.56 1.82
C GLU A 31 40.88 30.30 2.82
N SER A 32 41.73 29.60 3.57
CA SER A 32 42.77 30.20 4.42
C SER A 32 43.98 30.73 3.65
N GLY A 33 44.03 30.58 2.33
CA GLY A 33 45.18 30.85 1.47
C GLY A 33 46.24 29.73 1.45
N ALA A 34 45.95 28.56 2.01
CA ALA A 34 46.90 27.44 1.99
C ALA A 34 46.88 26.74 0.62
N PHE A 35 48.05 26.53 0.03
CA PHE A 35 48.20 25.72 -1.17
C PHE A 35 47.85 24.26 -0.90
N LEU A 36 47.01 23.66 -1.76
CA LEU A 36 46.57 22.26 -1.62
C LEU A 36 47.09 21.38 -2.76
N ALA A 37 46.97 21.84 -4.01
CA ALA A 37 47.39 21.07 -5.17
C ALA A 37 47.61 21.95 -6.40
N GLU A 38 48.61 21.60 -7.19
CA GLU A 38 48.84 22.14 -8.53
C GLU A 38 48.37 21.11 -9.57
N THR A 39 47.85 21.58 -10.71
CA THR A 39 47.44 20.70 -11.81
C THR A 39 48.31 20.93 -13.04
N HIS A 40 48.62 19.84 -13.75
CA HIS A 40 49.45 19.88 -14.95
C HIS A 40 48.76 19.17 -16.12
N GLY A 41 49.33 19.38 -17.31
CA GLY A 41 48.86 18.77 -18.56
C GLY A 41 47.77 19.59 -19.25
N ASP A 42 47.13 18.97 -20.24
CA ASP A 42 46.06 19.61 -20.99
C ASP A 42 44.86 19.91 -20.07
N ASN A 43 44.24 21.07 -20.26
CA ASN A 43 43.11 21.55 -19.45
C ASN A 43 43.41 21.79 -17.97
N LEU A 44 44.66 22.13 -17.60
CA LEU A 44 45.03 22.39 -16.20
C LEU A 44 44.02 23.28 -15.46
N ALA A 45 43.59 24.39 -16.08
CA ALA A 45 42.65 25.31 -15.46
C ALA A 45 41.28 24.67 -15.18
N GLN A 46 40.84 23.71 -16.02
CA GLN A 46 39.59 22.98 -15.82
C GLN A 46 39.77 21.87 -14.77
N ASN A 47 40.93 21.21 -14.74
CA ASN A 47 41.23 20.18 -13.74
C ASN A 47 41.25 20.79 -12.33
N ALA A 48 41.91 21.94 -12.15
CA ALA A 48 41.87 22.70 -10.90
C ALA A 48 40.44 23.09 -10.51
N LYS A 49 39.62 23.53 -11.48
CA LYS A 49 38.19 23.86 -11.25
C LYS A 49 37.41 22.67 -10.75
N PHE A 50 37.62 21.51 -11.37
CA PHE A 50 36.97 20.29 -10.94
C PHE A 50 37.37 19.90 -9.52
N ILE A 51 38.67 19.92 -9.20
CA ILE A 51 39.17 19.54 -7.86
C ILE A 51 38.64 20.50 -6.79
N ALA A 52 38.69 21.81 -7.03
CA ALA A 52 38.17 22.81 -6.09
C ALA A 52 36.66 22.66 -5.87
N ALA A 53 35.89 22.34 -6.92
CA ALA A 53 34.46 22.06 -6.80
C ALA A 53 34.17 20.74 -6.09
N ALA A 54 34.96 19.70 -6.37
CA ALA A 54 34.92 18.38 -5.75
C ALA A 54 35.71 18.32 -4.43
N ASN A 55 35.70 19.42 -3.68
CA ASN A 55 36.33 19.50 -2.37
C ASN A 55 35.66 18.54 -1.37
N PRO A 56 36.30 18.29 -0.21
CA PRO A 56 35.78 17.35 0.77
C PRO A 56 34.36 17.63 1.24
N ALA A 57 34.00 18.90 1.45
CA ALA A 57 32.66 19.28 1.87
C ALA A 57 31.60 18.90 0.81
N THR A 58 31.88 19.17 -0.47
CA THR A 58 31.00 18.77 -1.57
C THR A 58 30.87 17.25 -1.67
N ILE A 59 31.97 16.50 -1.55
CA ILE A 59 31.95 15.04 -1.62
C ILE A 59 31.15 14.44 -0.46
N LEU A 60 31.35 14.92 0.76
CA LEU A 60 30.59 14.47 1.94
C LEU A 60 29.10 14.76 1.79
N ALA A 61 28.73 15.96 1.34
CA ALA A 61 27.33 16.32 1.08
C ALA A 61 26.67 15.39 0.04
N LEU A 62 27.37 15.09 -1.05
CA LEU A 62 26.88 14.15 -2.07
C LEU A 62 26.74 12.73 -1.52
N LEU A 63 27.65 12.28 -0.65
CA LEU A 63 27.55 10.98 0.00
C LEU A 63 26.36 10.91 0.97
N ASP A 64 26.12 11.97 1.74
CA ASP A 64 24.95 12.10 2.62
C ASP A 64 23.64 12.05 1.84
N GLU A 65 23.54 12.77 0.72
CA GLU A 65 22.38 12.71 -0.18
C GLU A 65 22.15 11.29 -0.73
N LEU A 66 23.21 10.60 -1.16
CA LEU A 66 23.13 9.24 -1.66
C LEU A 66 22.66 8.24 -0.58
N GLU A 67 23.16 8.36 0.65
CA GLU A 67 22.70 7.55 1.78
C GLU A 67 21.24 7.84 2.12
N HIS A 68 20.83 9.11 2.05
CA HIS A 68 19.44 9.51 2.25
C HIS A 68 18.50 8.87 1.21
N TYR A 69 18.85 8.93 -0.07
CA TYR A 69 18.05 8.31 -1.13
C TYR A 69 17.97 6.79 -0.99
N LYS A 70 19.08 6.13 -0.65
CA LYS A 70 19.08 4.68 -0.39
C LYS A 70 18.14 4.31 0.76
N SER A 71 18.21 5.04 1.88
CA SER A 71 17.30 4.83 3.01
C SER A 71 15.83 5.06 2.63
N ARG A 72 15.54 6.06 1.78
CA ARG A 72 14.19 6.29 1.27
C ARG A 72 13.69 5.14 0.40
N GLU A 73 14.52 4.61 -0.49
CA GLU A 73 14.18 3.47 -1.35
C GLU A 73 13.81 2.23 -0.52
N GLU A 74 14.61 1.92 0.51
CA GLU A 74 14.34 0.82 1.44
C GLU A 74 12.99 1.00 2.17
N ARG A 75 12.70 2.22 2.62
CA ARG A 75 11.41 2.55 3.25
C ARG A 75 10.22 2.41 2.30
N VAL A 76 10.36 2.88 1.05
CA VAL A 76 9.30 2.77 0.04
C VAL A 76 9.04 1.30 -0.29
N THR A 77 10.09 0.51 -0.46
CA THR A 77 9.99 -0.93 -0.71
C THR A 77 9.22 -1.63 0.41
N LYS A 78 9.56 -1.32 1.67
CA LYS A 78 8.84 -1.85 2.82
C LYS A 78 7.36 -1.44 2.83
N LEU A 79 7.06 -0.16 2.59
CA LEU A 79 5.68 0.33 2.54
C LEU A 79 4.86 -0.38 1.45
N VAL A 80 5.43 -0.62 0.28
CA VAL A 80 4.76 -1.34 -0.81
C VAL A 80 4.45 -2.78 -0.41
N LEU A 81 5.39 -3.47 0.22
CA LEU A 81 5.19 -4.85 0.69
C LEU A 81 4.10 -4.93 1.78
N ASP A 82 4.16 -4.04 2.78
CA ASP A 82 3.17 -3.98 3.86
C ASP A 82 1.76 -3.65 3.31
N ASN A 83 1.68 -2.75 2.33
CA ASN A 83 0.44 -2.38 1.67
C ASN A 83 -0.13 -3.57 0.85
N SER A 84 0.72 -4.30 0.12
CA SER A 84 0.32 -5.51 -0.61
C SER A 84 -0.29 -6.56 0.32
N ALA A 85 0.35 -6.84 1.46
CA ALA A 85 -0.18 -7.78 2.44
C ALA A 85 -1.55 -7.33 3.00
N SER A 86 -1.73 -6.03 3.17
CA SER A 86 -3.02 -5.46 3.58
C SER A 86 -4.10 -5.66 2.52
N TRP A 87 -3.79 -5.46 1.23
CA TRP A 87 -4.74 -5.70 0.15
C TRP A 87 -5.16 -7.16 0.06
N ASP A 88 -4.22 -8.11 0.17
CA ASP A 88 -4.54 -9.54 0.16
C ASP A 88 -5.53 -9.92 1.28
N ALA A 89 -5.34 -9.36 2.46
CA ALA A 89 -6.25 -9.57 3.59
C ALA A 89 -7.64 -8.96 3.34
N LEU A 90 -7.70 -7.77 2.72
CA LEU A 90 -8.97 -7.13 2.35
C LEU A 90 -9.71 -7.89 1.26
N TYR A 91 -9.01 -8.38 0.23
CA TYR A 91 -9.60 -9.18 -0.83
C TYR A 91 -10.22 -10.48 -0.29
N LYS A 92 -9.52 -11.18 0.61
CA LYS A 92 -10.08 -12.39 1.25
C LYS A 92 -11.34 -12.10 2.06
N LYS A 93 -11.37 -10.96 2.77
CA LYS A 93 -12.57 -10.53 3.50
C LYS A 93 -13.71 -10.17 2.56
N LEU A 94 -13.40 -9.51 1.44
CA LEU A 94 -14.39 -9.17 0.42
C LEU A 94 -14.99 -10.43 -0.20
N GLU A 95 -14.16 -11.37 -0.65
CA GLU A 95 -14.61 -12.64 -1.22
C GLU A 95 -15.47 -13.44 -0.22
N ALA A 96 -15.08 -13.49 1.06
CA ALA A 96 -15.86 -14.14 2.10
C ALA A 96 -17.22 -13.44 2.33
N ALA A 97 -17.25 -12.11 2.31
CA ALA A 97 -18.48 -11.34 2.45
C ALA A 97 -19.40 -11.52 1.24
N GLU A 98 -18.88 -11.49 0.02
CA GLU A 98 -19.63 -11.74 -1.22
C GLU A 98 -20.24 -13.15 -1.22
N LYS A 99 -19.45 -14.16 -0.82
CA LYS A 99 -19.95 -15.52 -0.66
C LYS A 99 -21.07 -15.60 0.39
N HIS A 100 -20.91 -14.94 1.52
CA HIS A 100 -21.93 -14.92 2.56
C HIS A 100 -23.23 -14.24 2.11
N ILE A 101 -23.11 -13.12 1.37
CA ILE A 101 -24.26 -12.44 0.76
C ILE A 101 -24.96 -13.38 -0.23
N ALA A 102 -24.23 -14.04 -1.12
CA ALA A 102 -24.80 -15.00 -2.07
C ALA A 102 -25.52 -16.17 -1.36
N GLU A 103 -24.96 -16.69 -0.27
CA GLU A 103 -25.60 -17.71 0.57
C GLU A 103 -26.91 -17.21 1.19
N LEU A 104 -26.92 -15.98 1.72
CA LEU A 104 -28.12 -15.36 2.30
C LEU A 104 -29.18 -15.08 1.23
N GLU A 105 -28.79 -14.57 0.06
CA GLU A 105 -29.68 -14.32 -1.08
C GLU A 105 -30.25 -15.62 -1.66
N ALA A 106 -29.53 -16.73 -1.56
CA ALA A 106 -30.01 -18.04 -1.97
C ALA A 106 -30.96 -18.69 -0.95
N ARG A 107 -30.90 -18.26 0.33
CA ARG A 107 -31.71 -18.84 1.41
C ARG A 107 -33.20 -18.62 1.13
N LYS A 108 -33.98 -19.68 1.31
CA LYS A 108 -35.43 -19.65 1.20
C LYS A 108 -36.08 -19.94 2.55
N VAL A 109 -37.05 -19.13 2.94
CA VAL A 109 -37.92 -19.42 4.08
C VAL A 109 -38.76 -20.65 3.76
N ASN A 110 -38.82 -21.59 4.69
CA ASN A 110 -39.69 -22.75 4.58
C ASN A 110 -41.00 -22.47 5.30
N LEU A 111 -42.05 -22.24 4.53
CA LEU A 111 -43.41 -22.06 5.04
C LEU A 111 -44.33 -22.98 4.24
N SER A 112 -44.75 -24.08 4.86
CA SER A 112 -45.54 -25.12 4.20
C SER A 112 -46.90 -24.57 3.78
N LYS A 113 -47.28 -24.81 2.53
CA LYS A 113 -48.65 -24.56 2.06
C LYS A 113 -49.47 -25.84 2.20
N LEU A 114 -50.52 -25.76 2.99
CA LEU A 114 -51.48 -26.84 3.18
C LEU A 114 -52.83 -26.41 2.62
N ASN A 115 -53.58 -27.36 2.08
CA ASN A 115 -54.95 -27.14 1.68
C ASN A 115 -55.91 -27.23 2.88
N VAL A 116 -57.12 -26.70 2.71
CA VAL A 116 -58.15 -26.65 3.77
C VAL A 116 -58.43 -28.04 4.34
N GLY A 117 -58.48 -29.08 3.51
CA GLY A 117 -58.72 -30.45 3.93
C GLY A 117 -57.59 -31.02 4.80
N GLU A 118 -56.33 -30.75 4.44
CA GLU A 118 -55.16 -31.13 5.23
C GLU A 118 -55.17 -30.44 6.60
N VAL A 119 -55.47 -29.14 6.64
CA VAL A 119 -55.55 -28.37 7.88
C VAL A 119 -56.68 -28.88 8.77
N MET A 120 -57.86 -29.16 8.21
CA MET A 120 -58.98 -29.77 8.95
C MET A 120 -58.58 -31.13 9.54
N HIS A 121 -57.94 -31.98 8.74
CA HIS A 121 -57.51 -33.31 9.18
C HIS A 121 -56.47 -33.24 10.31
N MET A 122 -55.48 -32.36 10.21
CA MET A 122 -54.44 -32.23 11.23
C MET A 122 -54.94 -31.58 12.52
N SER A 123 -55.81 -30.57 12.39
CA SER A 123 -56.20 -29.72 13.51
C SER A 123 -57.47 -30.18 14.22
N GLY A 124 -58.33 -30.96 13.53
CA GLY A 124 -59.63 -31.38 14.04
C GLY A 124 -60.68 -30.27 14.14
N PHE A 125 -60.36 -29.06 13.67
CA PHE A 125 -61.25 -27.90 13.73
C PHE A 125 -62.17 -27.80 12.50
N SER A 126 -63.12 -26.87 12.60
CA SER A 126 -64.10 -26.60 11.55
C SER A 126 -63.46 -26.14 10.25
N ARG A 127 -64.23 -26.25 9.16
CA ARG A 127 -63.85 -25.73 7.85
C ARG A 127 -63.52 -24.23 7.90
N ASP A 128 -64.34 -23.43 8.60
CA ASP A 128 -64.14 -21.97 8.72
C ASP A 128 -62.79 -21.63 9.39
N TYR A 129 -62.39 -22.40 10.40
CA TYR A 129 -61.07 -22.25 11.01
C TYR A 129 -59.95 -22.57 10.02
N ALA A 130 -60.08 -23.68 9.28
CA ALA A 130 -59.08 -24.10 8.31
C ALA A 130 -58.94 -23.12 7.14
N GLU A 131 -60.05 -22.56 6.65
CA GLU A 131 -60.04 -21.49 5.64
C GLU A 131 -59.35 -20.23 6.14
N GLY A 132 -59.63 -19.80 7.38
CA GLY A 132 -58.95 -18.68 8.02
C GLY A 132 -57.44 -18.91 8.19
N TRP A 133 -57.03 -20.13 8.57
CA TRP A 133 -55.62 -20.50 8.68
C TRP A 133 -54.91 -20.44 7.31
N CYS A 134 -55.52 -21.02 6.27
CA CYS A 134 -54.95 -20.99 4.91
C CYS A 134 -54.83 -19.55 4.39
N ALA A 135 -55.84 -18.70 4.60
CA ALA A 135 -55.80 -17.29 4.23
C ALA A 135 -54.69 -16.52 4.97
N GLY A 136 -54.53 -16.78 6.28
CA GLY A 136 -53.43 -16.20 7.06
C GLY A 136 -52.04 -16.64 6.56
N ASN A 137 -51.90 -17.92 6.20
CA ASN A 137 -50.66 -18.47 5.64
C ASN A 137 -50.31 -17.85 4.28
N ASP A 138 -51.30 -17.69 3.39
CA ASP A 138 -51.12 -17.03 2.09
C ASP A 138 -50.73 -15.55 2.26
N ASN A 139 -51.33 -14.84 3.23
CA ASN A 139 -50.93 -13.48 3.57
C ASN A 139 -49.49 -13.42 4.11
N ALA A 140 -49.08 -14.35 4.98
CA ALA A 140 -47.71 -14.41 5.46
C ALA A 140 -46.70 -14.65 4.32
N ILE A 141 -47.01 -15.54 3.38
CA ILE A 141 -46.17 -15.77 2.19
C ILE A 141 -46.09 -14.49 1.33
N HIS A 142 -47.21 -13.79 1.15
CA HIS A 142 -47.24 -12.52 0.42
C HIS A 142 -46.32 -11.47 1.06
N GLU A 143 -46.45 -11.23 2.36
CA GLU A 143 -45.63 -10.25 3.07
C GLU A 143 -44.13 -10.58 3.05
N ILE A 144 -43.77 -11.86 3.20
CA ILE A 144 -42.36 -12.31 3.12
C ILE A 144 -41.78 -12.02 1.71
N ARG A 145 -42.55 -12.29 0.65
CA ARG A 145 -42.13 -12.01 -0.72
C ARG A 145 -42.05 -10.51 -1.01
N THR A 146 -42.99 -9.72 -0.48
CA THR A 146 -42.98 -8.25 -0.59
C THR A 146 -41.74 -7.65 0.06
N ALA A 147 -41.25 -8.24 1.15
CA ALA A 147 -39.98 -7.89 1.78
C ALA A 147 -38.72 -8.35 1.00
N GLY A 148 -38.88 -8.94 -0.19
CA GLY A 148 -37.78 -9.43 -1.04
C GLY A 148 -37.19 -10.78 -0.60
N ILE A 149 -37.81 -11.47 0.36
CA ILE A 149 -37.33 -12.75 0.87
C ILE A 149 -37.94 -13.90 0.07
N LYS A 150 -37.10 -14.83 -0.37
CA LYS A 150 -37.54 -16.02 -1.11
C LYS A 150 -38.24 -17.00 -0.16
N VAL A 151 -39.38 -17.55 -0.58
CA VAL A 151 -40.10 -18.64 0.11
C VAL A 151 -39.97 -19.90 -0.75
N LYS A 152 -39.79 -21.07 -0.14
CA LYS A 152 -39.79 -22.35 -0.87
C LYS A 152 -41.15 -22.55 -1.54
N GLU A 153 -41.13 -22.96 -2.80
CA GLU A 153 -42.33 -23.42 -3.48
C GLU A 153 -42.68 -24.79 -2.90
N SER A 154 -43.94 -24.92 -2.49
CA SER A 154 -44.56 -26.13 -1.93
C SER A 154 -45.07 -27.05 -3.02
#